data_AF-A0AAD9X791-F1
#
_entry.id   AF-A0AAD9X791-F1
#
_cell.length_a   1.000
_cell.length_b   1.000
_cell.length_c   1.000
_cell.angle_alpha   90.00
_cell.angle_beta   90.00
_cell.angle_gamma   90.00
#
_symmetry.space_group_name_H-M   'P 1'
#
loop_
_entity.id
_entity.type
_entity.pdbx_description
1 polymer ?
#
loop_
_entity_poly.entity_id
_entity_poly.type
_entity_poly.pdbx_seq_one_letter_code
_entity_poly.pdbx_strand_id
1 'polypeptide(L)'
;MSNPTKRYQNLAINEALSRIYRYPIACKELSLILRRVYNKVPKNLQSLIFQDTLTAFRLLPGVQTCNAVSAAHLLLQSAEAALPKQKKNLAITEFKQAMVAHKRRCKARQEEEGSVQLPQDVLVHVFSFLDMQSLVSVGLVSWSCNLAASDSHLWHTHYAIFFGNSDNPSKTKEQNSRREIDTLLKEDTTANSCIDWREAFKRAYIGNSSKKLTSNRGFCGHCNAIVWLDNLKCSNTHCGVKPQNQQIKFVSLYQVVDYILDDPSSIASSSDSDSESDEEFSTSLWAYPKHLQ
;
A
#
# COMPACT_ATOMS: atom_id res chain seq x y z
N MET A 1 1.64 5.69 -29.12
CA MET A 1 2.44 5.13 -28.01
C MET A 1 2.61 6.21 -26.95
N SER A 2 2.24 5.96 -25.70
CA SER A 2 2.39 6.97 -24.63
C SER A 2 3.87 7.10 -24.23
N ASN A 3 4.36 8.33 -24.18
CA ASN A 3 5.74 8.66 -23.80
C ASN A 3 6.05 8.14 -22.38
N PRO A 4 7.18 7.45 -22.13
CA PRO A 4 7.57 6.97 -20.79
C PRO A 4 7.57 8.08 -19.74
N THR A 5 7.89 9.33 -20.13
CA THR A 5 7.78 10.49 -19.25
C THR A 5 6.35 10.73 -18.76
N LYS A 6 5.35 10.61 -19.65
CA LYS A 6 3.94 10.79 -19.30
C LYS A 6 3.47 9.65 -18.38
N ARG A 7 3.91 8.42 -18.64
CA ARG A 7 3.59 7.26 -17.77
C ARG A 7 4.15 7.44 -16.37
N TYR A 8 5.40 7.87 -16.26
CA TYR A 8 6.01 8.18 -14.96
C TYR A 8 5.26 9.31 -14.23
N GLN A 9 4.90 10.39 -14.93
CA GLN A 9 4.11 11.48 -14.34
C GLN A 9 2.75 11.00 -13.83
N ASN A 10 2.08 10.09 -14.55
CA ASN A 10 0.81 9.50 -14.12
C ASN A 10 0.93 8.69 -12.82
N LEU A 11 2.12 8.21 -12.45
CA LEU A 11 2.33 7.53 -11.17
C LEU A 11 2.19 8.49 -9.98
N ALA A 12 2.24 9.81 -10.20
CA ALA A 12 2.05 10.84 -9.17
C ALA A 12 2.92 10.60 -7.92
N ILE A 13 4.18 10.21 -8.12
CA ILE A 13 5.12 9.88 -7.04
C ILE A 13 5.36 11.11 -6.15
N ASN A 14 5.56 12.28 -6.75
CA ASN A 14 5.78 13.52 -6.01
C ASN A 14 4.62 13.85 -5.06
N GLU A 15 3.37 13.70 -5.54
CA GLU A 15 2.17 13.88 -4.71
C GLU A 15 2.09 12.81 -3.60
N ALA A 16 2.49 11.58 -3.90
CA ALA A 16 2.52 10.53 -2.88
C ALA A 16 3.56 10.79 -1.79
N LEU A 17 4.71 11.37 -2.12
CA LEU A 17 5.74 11.75 -1.16
C LEU A 17 5.29 12.83 -0.18
N SER A 18 4.36 13.72 -0.58
CA SER A 18 3.84 14.75 0.33
C SER A 18 2.85 14.18 1.37
N ARG A 19 2.33 12.97 1.14
CA ARG A 19 1.39 12.29 2.05
C ARG A 19 2.15 11.32 2.97
N ILE A 20 2.12 11.58 4.28
CA ILE A 20 2.83 10.80 5.31
C ILE A 20 2.61 9.29 5.18
N TYR A 21 1.37 8.86 4.91
CA TYR A 21 1.00 7.44 4.81
C TYR A 21 1.41 6.78 3.49
N ARG A 22 1.58 7.54 2.40
CA ARG A 22 2.06 7.01 1.11
C ARG A 22 3.58 7.11 0.95
N TYR A 23 4.23 7.99 1.71
CA TYR A 23 5.67 8.25 1.61
C TYR A 23 6.55 6.97 1.63
N PRO A 24 6.37 6.00 2.55
CA PRO A 24 7.21 4.81 2.56
C PRO A 24 7.07 3.97 1.30
N ILE A 25 5.84 3.84 0.77
CA ILE A 25 5.56 3.08 -0.45
C ILE A 25 6.15 3.80 -1.67
N ALA A 26 5.96 5.13 -1.76
CA ALA A 26 6.53 5.95 -2.83
C ALA A 26 8.07 5.88 -2.84
N CYS A 27 8.73 5.86 -1.68
CA CYS A 27 10.18 5.64 -1.58
C CYS A 27 10.60 4.26 -2.11
N LYS A 28 9.84 3.20 -1.78
CA LYS A 28 10.10 1.84 -2.29
C LYS A 28 9.92 1.75 -3.81
N GLU A 29 8.88 2.38 -4.35
CA GLU A 29 8.66 2.47 -5.79
C GLU A 29 9.80 3.22 -6.49
N LEU A 30 10.17 4.41 -6.00
CA LEU A 30 11.30 5.18 -6.52
C LEU A 30 12.62 4.39 -6.48
N SER A 31 12.83 3.62 -5.41
CA SER A 31 13.99 2.76 -5.26
C SER A 31 14.08 1.72 -6.37
N LEU A 32 12.97 1.05 -6.70
CA LEU A 32 12.92 0.08 -7.80
C LEU A 32 13.06 0.74 -9.17
N ILE A 33 12.42 1.89 -9.37
CA ILE A 33 12.52 2.68 -10.61
C ILE A 33 13.98 3.10 -10.83
N LEU A 34 14.68 3.58 -9.79
CA LEU A 34 16.09 3.92 -9.89
C LEU A 34 16.93 2.71 -10.34
N ARG A 35 16.75 1.54 -9.71
CA ARG A 35 17.53 0.34 -10.03
C ARG A 35 17.28 -0.19 -11.44
N ARG A 36 16.01 -0.21 -11.89
CA ARG A 36 15.61 -0.94 -13.10
C ARG A 36 15.39 -0.07 -14.34
N VAL A 37 15.04 1.20 -14.16
CA VAL A 37 14.54 2.08 -15.24
C VAL A 37 15.49 3.22 -15.54
N TYR A 38 16.18 3.79 -14.54
CA TYR A 38 16.94 5.04 -14.68
C TYR A 38 17.90 5.07 -15.88
N ASN A 39 18.69 4.01 -16.09
CA ASN A 39 19.66 3.95 -17.18
C ASN A 39 19.05 3.62 -18.56
N LYS A 40 17.77 3.25 -18.63
CA LYS A 40 17.06 2.84 -19.85
C LYS A 40 16.17 3.93 -20.44
N VAL A 41 16.01 5.06 -19.75
CA VAL A 41 15.09 6.14 -20.13
C VAL A 41 15.82 7.40 -20.59
N PRO A 42 15.15 8.29 -21.35
CA PRO A 42 15.80 9.50 -21.86
C PRO A 42 16.16 10.49 -20.74
N LYS A 43 17.12 11.39 -21.03
CA LYS A 43 17.74 12.30 -20.03
C LYS A 43 16.72 13.18 -19.29
N ASN A 44 15.63 13.57 -19.94
CA ASN A 44 14.55 14.35 -19.33
C ASN A 44 13.88 13.56 -18.18
N LEU A 45 13.56 12.29 -18.39
CA LEU A 45 12.95 11.42 -17.38
C LEU A 45 13.97 11.05 -16.29
N GLN A 46 15.24 10.84 -16.64
CA GLN A 46 16.30 10.68 -15.63
C GLN A 46 16.42 11.90 -14.70
N SER A 47 16.28 13.11 -15.25
CA SER A 47 16.29 14.33 -14.44
C SER A 47 15.11 14.38 -13.48
N LEU A 48 13.91 13.99 -13.95
CA LEU A 48 12.70 13.98 -13.13
C LEU A 48 12.79 12.93 -12.00
N ILE A 49 13.19 11.69 -12.30
CA ILE A 49 13.40 10.63 -11.29
C ILE A 49 14.41 11.08 -10.23
N PHE A 50 15.49 11.73 -10.68
CA PHE A 50 16.50 12.26 -9.76
C PHE A 50 15.94 13.38 -8.87
N GLN A 51 15.15 14.28 -9.43
CA GLN A 51 14.50 15.35 -8.66
C GLN A 51 13.52 14.80 -7.63
N ASP A 52 12.72 13.79 -7.97
CA ASP A 52 11.80 13.13 -7.02
C ASP A 52 12.56 12.38 -5.93
N THR A 53 13.74 11.82 -6.25
CA THR A 53 14.65 11.22 -5.25
C THR A 53 15.14 12.26 -4.23
N LEU A 54 15.60 13.43 -4.68
CA LEU A 54 16.01 14.51 -3.78
C LEU A 54 14.81 15.05 -2.96
N THR A 55 13.65 15.15 -3.60
CA THR A 55 12.41 15.59 -2.94
C THR A 55 12.01 14.64 -1.82
N ALA A 56 12.10 13.32 -2.03
CA ALA A 56 11.87 12.33 -0.99
C ALA A 56 12.76 12.59 0.24
N PHE A 57 14.07 12.77 0.04
CA PHE A 57 14.98 13.06 1.16
C PHE A 57 14.65 14.37 1.87
N ARG A 58 14.33 15.44 1.13
CA ARG A 58 13.96 16.73 1.73
C ARG A 58 12.67 16.67 2.55
N LEU A 59 11.75 15.77 2.20
CA LEU A 59 10.49 15.57 2.92
C LEU A 59 10.63 14.65 4.15
N LEU A 60 11.66 13.80 4.21
CA LEU A 60 11.91 12.87 5.32
C LEU A 60 11.85 13.50 6.73
N PRO A 61 12.35 14.72 7.00
CA PRO A 61 12.21 15.35 8.32
C PRO A 61 10.76 15.63 8.72
N GLY A 62 9.84 15.72 7.75
CA GLY A 62 8.40 15.87 7.99
C GLY A 62 7.68 14.55 8.24
N VAL A 63 8.27 13.42 7.84
CA VAL A 63 7.65 12.09 7.92
C VAL A 63 8.29 11.30 9.06
N GLN A 64 7.64 11.28 10.22
CA GLN A 64 8.22 10.80 11.48
C GLN A 64 7.86 9.33 11.79
N THR A 65 7.87 8.46 10.77
CA THR A 65 7.60 7.02 10.97
C THR A 65 8.88 6.20 10.78
N CYS A 66 9.05 5.14 11.58
CA CYS A 66 10.19 4.23 11.44
C CYS A 66 10.24 3.59 10.03
N ASN A 67 9.07 3.27 9.46
CA ASN A 67 8.95 2.75 8.10
C ASN A 67 9.42 3.76 7.04
N ALA A 68 9.15 5.06 7.23
CA ALA A 68 9.65 6.11 6.32
C ALA A 68 11.18 6.19 6.32
N VAL A 69 11.82 6.09 7.50
CA VAL A 69 13.28 6.07 7.62
C VAL A 69 13.87 4.85 6.90
N SER A 70 13.33 3.66 7.14
CA SER A 70 13.77 2.43 6.47
C SER A 70 13.59 2.50 4.94
N ALA A 71 12.46 3.01 4.48
CA ALA A 71 12.19 3.19 3.04
C ALA A 71 13.12 4.23 2.40
N ALA A 72 13.45 5.32 3.09
CA ALA A 72 14.40 6.32 2.63
C ALA A 72 15.83 5.77 2.56
N HIS A 73 16.24 4.92 3.51
CA HIS A 73 17.52 4.20 3.45
C HIS A 73 17.59 3.27 2.23
N LEU A 74 16.52 2.51 1.97
CA LEU A 74 16.43 1.67 0.78
C LEU A 74 16.56 2.51 -0.51
N LEU A 75 15.90 3.67 -0.56
CA LEU A 75 16.00 4.61 -1.67
C LEU A 75 17.44 5.14 -1.85
N LEU A 76 18.14 5.46 -0.75
CA LEU A 76 19.55 5.85 -0.79
C LEU A 76 20.42 4.74 -1.39
N GLN A 77 20.29 3.50 -0.93
CA GLN A 77 21.07 2.37 -1.48
C GLN A 77 20.86 2.23 -2.99
N SER A 78 19.63 2.40 -3.46
CA SER A 78 19.30 2.38 -4.88
C SER A 78 19.90 3.56 -5.65
N ALA A 79 19.87 4.75 -5.06
CA ALA A 79 20.52 5.92 -5.63
C ALA A 79 22.04 5.73 -5.73
N GLU A 80 22.68 5.12 -4.74
CA GLU A 80 24.11 4.83 -4.74
C GLU A 80 24.55 3.80 -5.79
N ALA A 81 23.67 2.85 -6.11
CA ALA A 81 23.89 1.81 -7.10
C ALA A 81 23.60 2.27 -8.54
N ALA A 82 22.56 3.10 -8.74
CA ALA A 82 22.08 3.46 -10.07
C ALA A 82 22.57 4.81 -10.60
N LEU A 83 22.86 5.79 -9.72
CA LEU A 83 23.16 7.16 -10.16
C LEU A 83 24.64 7.37 -10.51
N PRO A 84 24.92 8.25 -11.50
CA PRO A 84 26.29 8.66 -11.80
C PRO A 84 26.91 9.47 -10.64
N LYS A 85 28.25 9.46 -10.55
CA LYS A 85 29.04 10.00 -9.43
C LYS A 85 28.57 11.36 -8.89
N GLN A 86 28.32 12.34 -9.77
CA GLN A 86 27.89 13.68 -9.36
C GLN A 86 26.51 13.67 -8.68
N LYS A 87 25.52 13.01 -9.30
CA LYS A 87 24.15 12.91 -8.77
C LYS A 87 24.09 12.06 -7.51
N LYS A 88 24.87 10.98 -7.46
CA LYS A 88 25.05 10.14 -6.27
C LYS A 88 25.55 10.95 -5.08
N ASN A 89 26.61 11.73 -5.26
CA ASN A 89 27.17 12.54 -4.17
C ASN A 89 26.14 13.56 -3.65
N LEU A 90 25.40 14.20 -4.55
CA LEU A 90 24.33 15.14 -4.17
C LEU A 90 23.21 14.45 -3.38
N ALA A 91 22.77 13.27 -3.83
CA ALA A 91 21.77 12.44 -3.12
C ALA A 91 22.23 12.06 -1.70
N ILE A 92 23.50 11.65 -1.54
CA ILE A 92 24.09 11.31 -0.24
C ILE A 92 24.13 12.53 0.69
N THR A 93 24.55 13.69 0.18
CA THR A 93 24.61 14.92 0.99
C THR A 93 23.23 15.36 1.46
N GLU A 94 22.24 15.31 0.58
CA GLU A 94 20.85 15.68 0.88
C GLU A 94 20.24 14.71 1.91
N PHE A 95 20.46 13.40 1.73
CA PHE A 95 20.01 12.41 2.71
C PHE A 95 20.65 12.63 4.09
N LYS A 96 21.96 12.89 4.16
CA LYS A 96 22.64 13.17 5.44
C LYS A 96 22.06 14.39 6.14
N GLN A 97 21.84 15.48 5.39
CA GLN A 97 21.24 16.70 5.92
C GLN A 97 19.81 16.44 6.42
N ALA A 98 19.01 15.71 5.64
CA ALA A 98 17.66 15.30 6.03
C ALA A 98 17.66 14.44 7.30
N MET A 99 18.56 13.48 7.44
CA MET A 99 18.67 12.65 8.64
C MET A 99 19.04 13.45 9.89
N VAL A 100 19.92 14.46 9.76
CA VAL A 100 20.22 15.37 10.86
C VAL A 100 18.99 16.18 11.25
N ALA A 101 18.28 16.75 10.28
CA ALA A 101 17.04 17.51 10.52
C ALA A 101 15.94 16.64 11.15
N HIS A 102 15.77 15.41 10.67
CA HIS A 102 14.83 14.42 11.21
C HIS A 102 15.16 14.12 12.69
N LYS A 103 16.41 13.78 13.01
CA LYS A 103 16.85 13.52 14.40
C LYS A 103 16.64 14.72 15.31
N ARG A 104 16.91 15.94 14.85
CA ARG A 104 16.67 17.18 15.62
C ARG A 104 15.19 17.37 15.95
N ARG A 105 14.30 17.11 14.98
CA ARG A 105 12.85 17.20 15.19
C ARG A 105 12.33 16.16 16.17
N CYS A 106 12.81 14.92 16.09
CA CYS A 106 12.40 13.87 17.02
C CYS A 106 12.79 14.21 18.47
N LYS A 107 13.99 14.78 18.69
CA LYS A 107 14.43 15.21 20.03
C LYS A 107 13.57 16.32 20.61
N ALA A 108 13.26 17.35 19.81
CA ALA A 108 12.45 18.48 20.27
C ALA A 108 11.03 18.07 20.73
N ARG A 109 10.48 16.98 20.19
CA ARG A 109 9.14 16.49 20.56
C ARG A 109 9.12 15.57 21.78
N GLN A 110 10.20 14.85 22.06
CA GLN A 110 10.29 14.03 23.27
C GLN A 110 10.18 14.87 24.55
N GLU A 111 10.48 16.16 24.47
CA GLU A 111 10.33 17.12 25.58
C GLU A 111 8.87 17.60 25.76
N GLU A 112 7.96 17.30 24.82
CA GLU A 112 6.59 17.83 24.75
C GLU A 112 5.49 16.77 24.97
N GLU A 113 5.84 15.48 25.01
CA GLU A 113 4.85 14.38 25.10
C GLU A 113 4.31 14.17 26.52
N GLY A 114 3.18 14.80 26.81
CA GLY A 114 2.21 14.33 27.80
C GLY A 114 1.32 13.22 27.23
N SER A 115 0.90 12.25 28.06
CA SER A 115 0.02 11.15 27.64
C SER A 115 -1.42 11.64 27.45
N VAL A 116 -1.75 12.17 26.27
CA VAL A 116 -3.15 12.41 25.89
C VAL A 116 -3.66 11.17 25.18
N GLN A 117 -4.36 10.29 25.91
CA GLN A 117 -5.02 9.14 25.33
C GLN A 117 -6.39 9.58 24.79
N LEU A 118 -6.61 9.38 23.49
CA LEU A 118 -7.90 9.68 22.88
C LEU A 118 -8.99 8.73 23.41
N PRO A 119 -10.23 9.21 23.59
CA PRO A 119 -11.38 8.35 23.86
C PRO A 119 -11.57 7.26 22.79
N GLN A 120 -12.18 6.16 23.21
CA GLN A 120 -12.33 4.95 22.40
C GLN A 120 -13.15 5.18 21.12
N ASP A 121 -14.24 5.92 21.22
CA ASP A 121 -15.12 6.32 20.11
C ASP A 121 -14.39 7.17 19.07
N VAL A 122 -13.49 8.05 19.52
CA VAL A 122 -12.63 8.85 18.63
C VAL A 122 -11.64 7.94 17.90
N LEU A 123 -11.05 6.95 18.57
CA LEU A 123 -10.17 5.98 17.93
C LEU A 123 -10.90 5.16 16.86
N VAL A 124 -12.10 4.64 17.16
CA VAL A 124 -12.92 3.90 16.19
C VAL A 124 -13.25 4.78 14.99
N HIS A 125 -13.62 6.04 15.21
CA HIS A 125 -13.86 6.99 14.12
C HIS A 125 -12.62 7.22 13.26
N VAL A 126 -11.45 7.46 13.86
CA VAL A 126 -10.18 7.60 13.13
C VAL A 126 -9.85 6.34 12.34
N PHE A 127 -10.10 5.16 12.92
CA PHE A 127 -9.82 3.87 12.28
C PHE A 127 -10.75 3.55 11.11
N SER A 128 -11.93 4.16 11.05
CA SER A 128 -12.83 4.05 9.89
C SER A 128 -12.25 4.59 8.58
N PHE A 129 -11.21 5.42 8.66
CA PHE A 129 -10.50 5.95 7.49
C PHE A 129 -9.29 5.11 7.07
N LEU A 130 -8.92 4.09 7.85
CA LEU A 130 -7.76 3.26 7.55
C LEU A 130 -8.09 2.24 6.47
N ASP A 131 -7.10 1.91 5.62
CA ASP A 131 -7.19 0.70 4.80
C ASP A 131 -7.06 -0.55 5.68
N MET A 132 -7.44 -1.71 5.15
CA MET A 132 -7.46 -2.95 5.93
C MET A 132 -6.08 -3.27 6.53
N GLN A 133 -5.01 -3.08 5.76
CA GLN A 133 -3.65 -3.34 6.23
C GLN A 133 -3.27 -2.41 7.40
N SER A 134 -3.62 -1.13 7.32
CA SER A 134 -3.38 -0.17 8.40
C SER A 134 -4.26 -0.46 9.61
N LEU A 135 -5.50 -0.90 9.42
CA LEU A 135 -6.40 -1.30 10.50
C LEU A 135 -5.86 -2.52 11.26
N VAL A 136 -5.36 -3.54 10.55
CA VAL A 136 -4.66 -4.67 11.18
C VAL A 136 -3.43 -4.21 11.93
N SER A 137 -2.62 -3.33 11.32
CA SER A 137 -1.37 -2.86 11.91
C SER A 137 -1.60 -2.05 13.17
N VAL A 138 -2.60 -1.16 13.20
CA VAL A 138 -2.89 -0.33 14.38
C VAL A 138 -3.41 -1.17 15.55
N GLY A 139 -4.12 -2.26 15.26
CA GLY A 139 -4.57 -3.21 16.28
C GLY A 139 -3.43 -3.93 17.01
N LEU A 140 -2.19 -3.89 16.50
CA LEU A 140 -1.02 -4.50 17.13
C LEU A 140 -0.23 -3.52 18.03
N VAL A 141 -0.59 -2.23 18.05
CA VAL A 141 0.21 -1.18 18.70
C VAL A 141 0.02 -1.16 20.22
N SER A 142 -1.22 -1.21 20.69
CA SER A 142 -1.56 -1.17 22.12
C SER A 142 -2.89 -1.87 22.38
N TRP A 143 -3.18 -2.15 23.66
CA TRP A 143 -4.45 -2.74 24.05
C TRP A 143 -5.66 -1.86 23.66
N SER A 144 -5.58 -0.54 23.88
CA SER A 144 -6.65 0.39 23.49
C SER A 144 -6.84 0.44 21.97
N CYS A 145 -5.75 0.45 21.19
CA CYS A 145 -5.84 0.41 19.74
C CYS A 145 -6.39 -0.93 19.24
N ASN A 146 -6.03 -2.05 19.86
CA ASN A 146 -6.59 -3.35 19.53
C ASN A 146 -8.10 -3.39 19.79
N LEU A 147 -8.54 -2.86 20.93
CA LEU A 147 -9.95 -2.78 21.26
C LEU A 147 -10.73 -1.95 20.22
N ALA A 148 -10.17 -0.81 19.79
CA ALA A 148 -10.81 0.05 18.78
C ALA A 148 -10.77 -0.56 17.37
N ALA A 149 -9.65 -1.19 17.00
CA ALA A 149 -9.48 -1.85 15.71
C ALA A 149 -10.30 -3.14 15.60
N SER A 150 -10.76 -3.71 16.71
CA SER A 150 -11.64 -4.88 16.75
C SER A 150 -13.12 -4.53 16.67
N ASP A 151 -13.48 -3.26 16.47
CA ASP A 151 -14.88 -2.83 16.33
C ASP A 151 -15.56 -3.51 15.13
N SER A 152 -16.73 -4.10 15.39
CA SER A 152 -17.44 -4.94 14.43
C SER A 152 -17.93 -4.17 13.20
N HIS A 153 -18.27 -2.88 13.36
CA HIS A 153 -18.72 -2.03 12.26
C HIS A 153 -17.60 -1.70 11.27
N LEU A 154 -16.36 -1.54 11.77
CA LEU A 154 -15.18 -1.36 10.91
C LEU A 154 -14.99 -2.59 10.00
N TRP A 155 -15.00 -3.78 10.59
CA TRP A 155 -14.82 -5.03 9.83
C TRP A 155 -15.98 -5.33 8.88
N HIS A 156 -17.22 -5.01 9.25
CA HIS A 156 -18.37 -5.09 8.34
C HIS A 156 -18.19 -4.16 7.13
N THR A 157 -17.77 -2.92 7.36
CA THR A 157 -17.53 -1.94 6.30
C THR A 157 -16.42 -2.43 5.35
N HIS A 158 -15.32 -2.94 5.89
CA HIS A 158 -14.26 -3.53 5.07
C HIS A 158 -14.74 -4.78 4.32
N TYR A 159 -15.53 -5.65 4.94
CA TYR A 159 -16.10 -6.81 4.29
C TYR A 159 -16.95 -6.42 3.08
N ALA A 160 -17.86 -5.45 3.24
CA ALA A 160 -18.70 -4.92 2.18
C ALA A 160 -17.88 -4.29 1.04
N ILE A 161 -16.78 -3.58 1.36
CA ILE A 161 -15.89 -2.97 0.35
C ILE A 161 -15.11 -4.05 -0.42
N PHE A 162 -14.60 -5.07 0.26
CA PHE A 162 -13.69 -6.07 -0.33
C PHE A 162 -14.42 -7.18 -1.09
N PHE A 163 -15.55 -7.64 -0.56
CA PHE A 163 -16.31 -8.78 -1.08
C PHE A 163 -17.63 -8.37 -1.74
N GLY A 164 -18.07 -7.11 -1.57
CA GLY A 164 -19.34 -6.59 -2.04
C GLY A 164 -20.48 -6.92 -1.07
N ASN A 165 -21.43 -5.99 -0.88
CA ASN A 165 -22.66 -6.28 -0.15
C ASN A 165 -23.41 -7.43 -0.84
N SER A 166 -23.79 -8.46 -0.07
CA SER A 166 -24.62 -9.58 -0.52
C SER A 166 -26.08 -9.21 -0.85
N ASP A 167 -26.44 -7.93 -0.91
CA ASP A 167 -27.84 -7.50 -1.00
C ASP A 167 -28.38 -7.35 -2.42
N ASN A 168 -27.71 -7.86 -3.44
CA ASN A 168 -28.28 -7.96 -4.79
C ASN A 168 -28.22 -9.40 -5.32
N PRO A 169 -29.33 -10.16 -5.24
CA PRO A 169 -29.45 -11.45 -5.88
C PRO A 169 -29.74 -11.24 -7.37
N SER A 170 -28.75 -10.86 -8.16
CA SER A 170 -28.86 -11.03 -9.60
C SER A 170 -27.51 -11.33 -10.26
N LYS A 171 -27.40 -12.60 -10.68
CA LYS A 171 -26.69 -13.14 -11.85
C LYS A 171 -25.23 -12.65 -12.01
N THR A 172 -24.22 -13.49 -11.84
CA THR A 172 -23.82 -14.49 -12.86
C THR A 172 -22.76 -15.46 -12.29
N LYS A 173 -22.83 -16.71 -12.78
CA LYS A 173 -22.02 -17.92 -12.55
C LYS A 173 -20.60 -17.77 -11.94
N GLU A 174 -20.49 -18.13 -10.66
CA GLU A 174 -19.34 -18.83 -10.07
C GLU A 174 -19.90 -19.65 -8.88
N GLN A 175 -20.15 -20.93 -9.10
CA GLN A 175 -21.14 -21.70 -8.35
C GLN A 175 -20.59 -22.65 -7.27
N ASN A 176 -19.29 -22.61 -6.98
CA ASN A 176 -18.70 -23.52 -5.99
C ASN A 176 -18.40 -22.87 -4.62
N SER A 177 -17.88 -21.64 -4.56
CA SER A 177 -17.63 -20.96 -3.27
C SER A 177 -18.89 -20.33 -2.66
N ARG A 178 -19.86 -19.94 -3.51
CA ARG A 178 -21.12 -19.31 -3.08
C ARG A 178 -22.04 -20.26 -2.32
N ARG A 179 -21.99 -21.57 -2.63
CA ARG A 179 -22.84 -22.57 -1.98
C ARG A 179 -22.40 -22.85 -0.54
N GLU A 180 -21.10 -22.86 -0.23
CA GLU A 180 -20.64 -23.09 1.14
C GLU A 180 -20.99 -21.92 2.08
N ILE A 181 -20.92 -20.68 1.60
CA ILE A 181 -21.24 -19.49 2.41
C ILE A 181 -22.76 -19.39 2.67
N ASP A 182 -23.61 -19.61 1.66
CA ASP A 182 -25.08 -19.61 1.84
C ASP A 182 -25.57 -20.76 2.74
N THR A 183 -24.83 -21.87 2.83
CA THR A 183 -25.16 -22.99 3.70
C THR A 183 -24.81 -22.67 5.17
N LEU A 184 -23.69 -21.98 5.41
CA LEU A 184 -23.27 -21.54 6.76
C LEU A 184 -24.08 -20.35 7.29
N LEU A 185 -24.50 -19.42 6.42
CA LEU A 185 -25.43 -18.33 6.78
C LEU A 185 -26.78 -18.86 7.28
N LYS A 186 -27.17 -20.07 6.89
CA LYS A 186 -28.38 -20.74 7.40
C LYS A 186 -28.14 -21.49 8.72
N GLU A 187 -26.97 -22.08 8.94
CA GLU A 187 -26.63 -22.79 10.18
C GLU A 187 -26.43 -21.85 11.38
N ASP A 188 -25.99 -20.61 11.17
CA ASP A 188 -25.84 -19.62 12.26
C ASP A 188 -27.19 -19.00 12.72
N THR A 189 -28.30 -19.25 12.02
CA THR A 189 -29.62 -18.68 12.38
C THR A 189 -30.26 -19.29 13.64
N THR A 190 -29.65 -20.33 14.22
CA THR A 190 -30.16 -21.00 15.44
C THR A 190 -29.51 -20.54 16.74
N ALA A 191 -28.58 -19.57 16.71
CA ALA A 191 -28.13 -18.88 17.91
C ALA A 191 -28.13 -17.38 17.66
N ASN A 192 -28.48 -16.60 18.67
CA ASN A 192 -28.49 -15.15 18.66
C ASN A 192 -27.04 -14.60 18.68
N SER A 193 -26.17 -15.09 17.81
CA SER A 193 -24.76 -14.72 17.71
C SER A 193 -24.63 -13.47 16.86
N CYS A 194 -24.21 -12.37 17.49
CA CYS A 194 -23.66 -11.23 16.78
C CYS A 194 -22.53 -11.74 15.86
N ILE A 195 -22.68 -11.58 14.55
CA ILE A 195 -21.68 -12.00 13.57
C ILE A 195 -20.35 -11.30 13.91
N ASP A 196 -19.31 -12.08 14.18
CA ASP A 196 -17.95 -11.55 14.29
C ASP A 196 -17.43 -11.25 12.88
N TRP A 197 -17.65 -10.00 12.45
CA TRP A 197 -17.25 -9.54 11.13
C TRP A 197 -15.74 -9.62 10.89
N ARG A 198 -14.92 -9.58 11.94
CA ARG A 198 -13.47 -9.73 11.83
C ARG A 198 -13.11 -11.16 11.44
N GLU A 199 -13.70 -12.14 12.11
CA GLU A 199 -13.48 -13.56 11.77
C GLU A 199 -14.12 -13.93 10.42
N ALA A 200 -15.31 -13.38 10.11
CA ALA A 200 -15.93 -13.54 8.80
C ALA A 200 -15.04 -13.01 7.68
N PHE A 201 -14.44 -11.82 7.87
CA PHE A 201 -13.47 -11.25 6.94
C PHE A 201 -12.24 -12.15 6.78
N LYS A 202 -11.65 -12.63 7.88
CA LYS A 202 -10.48 -13.53 7.83
C LYS A 202 -10.77 -14.82 7.05
N ARG A 203 -11.91 -15.47 7.30
CA ARG A 203 -12.30 -16.71 6.59
C ARG A 203 -12.51 -16.44 5.10
N ALA A 204 -13.24 -15.38 4.75
CA ALA A 204 -13.45 -14.98 3.36
C ALA A 204 -12.13 -14.61 2.67
N TYR A 205 -11.20 -14.01 3.40
CA TYR A 205 -9.87 -13.66 2.88
C TYR A 205 -8.99 -14.90 2.63
N ILE A 206 -8.89 -15.83 3.59
CA ILE A 206 -8.11 -17.07 3.43
C ILE A 206 -8.64 -17.91 2.26
N GLY A 207 -9.98 -17.97 2.10
CA GLY A 207 -10.61 -18.69 0.99
C GLY A 207 -10.47 -18.00 -0.37
N ASN A 208 -9.97 -16.77 -0.43
CA ASN A 208 -9.90 -15.96 -1.64
C ASN A 208 -8.46 -15.43 -1.79
N SER A 209 -7.57 -16.25 -2.37
CA SER A 209 -6.12 -16.03 -2.53
C SER A 209 -5.78 -14.88 -3.50
N SER A 210 -6.38 -13.72 -3.30
CA SER A 210 -6.35 -12.62 -4.24
C SER A 210 -5.20 -11.67 -3.93
N LYS A 211 -4.38 -11.37 -4.95
CA LYS A 211 -3.28 -10.37 -4.97
C LYS A 211 -3.73 -8.93 -4.60
N LYS A 212 -4.98 -8.72 -4.19
CA LYS A 212 -5.66 -7.45 -3.88
C LYS A 212 -5.01 -6.62 -2.76
N LEU A 213 -4.05 -7.17 -2.02
CA LEU A 213 -3.53 -6.53 -0.81
C LEU A 213 -2.07 -6.10 -0.85
N THR A 214 -1.31 -6.47 -1.88
CA THR A 214 0.14 -6.23 -1.84
C THR A 214 0.55 -4.84 -2.31
N SER A 215 -0.37 -4.07 -2.90
CA SER A 215 -0.08 -2.71 -3.34
C SER A 215 -1.28 -1.76 -3.27
N ASN A 216 -1.03 -0.53 -2.81
CA ASN A 216 -1.98 0.58 -2.91
C ASN A 216 -2.05 1.15 -4.35
N ARG A 217 -1.78 0.29 -5.35
CA ARG A 217 -1.71 0.61 -6.77
C ARG A 217 -2.67 -0.26 -7.54
N GLY A 218 -3.37 0.36 -8.48
CA GLY A 218 -4.24 -0.34 -9.41
C GLY A 218 -4.19 0.28 -10.79
N PHE A 219 -4.32 -0.54 -11.83
CA PHE A 219 -4.58 -0.07 -13.17
C PHE A 219 -6.07 0.25 -13.28
N CYS A 220 -6.39 1.52 -13.53
CA CYS A 220 -7.75 1.96 -13.73
C CYS A 220 -8.06 1.99 -15.23
N GLY A 221 -9.01 1.17 -15.69
CA GLY A 221 -9.44 1.16 -17.09
C GLY A 221 -9.99 2.51 -17.58
N HIS A 222 -10.59 3.32 -16.69
CA HIS A 222 -11.07 4.66 -17.04
C HIS A 222 -9.94 5.68 -17.20
N CYS A 223 -8.92 5.65 -16.32
CA CYS A 223 -7.75 6.52 -16.45
C CYS A 223 -6.73 6.00 -17.48
N ASN A 224 -6.86 4.74 -17.89
CA ASN A 224 -5.90 4.00 -18.70
C ASN A 224 -4.46 4.15 -18.16
N ALA A 225 -4.31 4.07 -16.83
CA ALA A 225 -3.06 4.32 -16.12
C ALA A 225 -3.04 3.61 -14.77
N ILE A 226 -1.83 3.36 -14.25
CA ILE A 226 -1.64 2.97 -12.86
C ILE A 226 -1.89 4.19 -11.97
N VAL A 227 -2.79 4.02 -11.01
CA VAL A 227 -3.23 5.05 -10.06
C VAL A 227 -3.02 4.57 -8.62
N TRP A 228 -2.99 5.51 -7.69
CA TRP A 228 -3.15 5.19 -6.28
C TRP A 228 -4.59 4.77 -5.99
N LEU A 229 -4.75 3.79 -5.11
CA LEU A 229 -6.04 3.33 -4.65
C LEU A 229 -6.32 3.87 -3.25
N ASP A 230 -7.54 4.35 -3.05
CA ASP A 230 -8.10 4.69 -1.75
C ASP A 230 -9.29 3.75 -1.51
N ASN A 231 -9.15 2.79 -0.59
CA ASN A 231 -10.15 1.76 -0.31
C ASN A 231 -10.63 1.01 -1.57
N LEU A 232 -9.67 0.50 -2.35
CA LEU A 232 -9.88 -0.23 -3.61
C LEU A 232 -10.51 0.60 -4.74
N LYS A 233 -10.71 1.91 -4.55
CA LYS A 233 -11.24 2.83 -5.57
C LYS A 233 -10.12 3.70 -6.14
N CYS A 234 -10.29 4.10 -7.40
CA CYS A 234 -9.37 5.04 -8.03
C CYS A 234 -9.40 6.39 -7.30
N SER A 235 -8.23 6.92 -6.91
CA SER A 235 -8.12 8.20 -6.21
C SER A 235 -8.41 9.43 -7.08
N ASN A 236 -8.62 9.28 -8.39
CA ASN A 236 -8.88 10.40 -9.30
C ASN A 236 -10.36 10.80 -9.27
N THR A 237 -10.61 12.10 -9.06
CA THR A 237 -11.95 12.72 -8.95
C THR A 237 -12.88 12.42 -10.13
N HIS A 238 -12.33 12.22 -11.33
CA HIS A 238 -13.10 11.96 -12.55
C HIS A 238 -13.70 10.54 -12.64
N CYS A 239 -13.31 9.63 -11.74
CA CYS A 239 -13.79 8.24 -11.78
C CYS A 239 -15.01 7.96 -10.89
N GLY A 240 -15.38 8.88 -9.98
CA GLY A 240 -16.38 8.63 -8.91
C GLY A 240 -17.84 8.48 -9.34
N VAL A 241 -18.19 8.67 -10.61
CA VAL A 241 -19.60 8.89 -11.02
C VAL A 241 -20.37 7.59 -11.35
N LYS A 242 -19.70 6.46 -11.62
CA LYS A 242 -20.39 5.17 -11.84
C LYS A 242 -19.61 4.00 -11.22
N PRO A 243 -20.02 3.48 -10.06
CA PRO A 243 -19.33 2.38 -9.36
C PRO A 243 -19.51 1.01 -10.04
N GLN A 244 -20.37 0.91 -11.05
CA GLN A 244 -20.91 -0.39 -11.47
C GLN A 244 -20.00 -1.22 -12.37
N ASN A 245 -18.84 -0.71 -12.83
CA ASN A 245 -17.90 -1.45 -13.69
C ASN A 245 -16.46 -0.89 -13.62
N GLN A 246 -15.98 -0.42 -12.46
CA GLN A 246 -14.56 -0.06 -12.34
C GLN A 246 -13.72 -1.35 -12.28
N GLN A 247 -13.28 -1.82 -13.44
CA GLN A 247 -12.33 -2.93 -13.53
C GLN A 247 -10.95 -2.42 -13.10
N ILE A 248 -10.72 -2.33 -11.79
CA ILE A 248 -9.41 -2.02 -11.21
C ILE A 248 -8.65 -3.33 -11.09
N LYS A 249 -7.56 -3.43 -11.85
CA LYS A 249 -6.61 -4.55 -11.72
C LYS A 249 -5.53 -4.13 -10.73
N PHE A 250 -5.33 -4.88 -9.66
CA PHE A 250 -4.28 -4.59 -8.68
C PHE A 250 -2.91 -4.83 -9.32
N VAL A 251 -1.93 -3.99 -8.97
CA VAL A 251 -0.64 -3.95 -9.67
C VAL A 251 0.50 -4.05 -8.68
N SER A 252 1.35 -5.08 -8.78
CA SER A 252 2.52 -5.21 -7.91
C SER A 252 3.53 -4.08 -8.13
N LEU A 253 4.42 -3.86 -7.16
CA LEU A 253 5.48 -2.86 -7.29
C LEU A 253 6.36 -3.10 -8.53
N TYR A 254 6.55 -4.35 -8.97
CA TYR A 254 7.31 -4.65 -10.18
C TYR A 254 6.56 -4.27 -11.45
N GLN A 255 5.25 -4.52 -11.51
CA GLN A 255 4.43 -4.11 -12.64
C GLN A 255 4.34 -2.58 -12.77
N VAL A 256 4.51 -1.82 -11.67
CA VAL A 256 4.67 -0.34 -11.72
C VAL A 256 5.94 0.06 -12.48
N VAL A 257 7.02 -0.70 -12.31
CA VAL A 257 8.29 -0.48 -13.02
C VAL A 257 8.13 -0.82 -14.50
N ASP A 258 7.53 -1.97 -14.79
CA ASP A 258 7.31 -2.45 -16.16
C ASP A 258 6.42 -1.49 -16.94
N TYR A 259 5.39 -0.90 -16.31
CA TYR A 259 4.54 0.12 -16.93
C TYR A 259 5.30 1.34 -17.49
N ILE A 260 6.44 1.71 -16.90
CA ILE A 260 7.23 2.84 -17.42
C ILE A 260 7.92 2.46 -18.73
N LEU A 261 8.34 1.19 -18.87
CA LEU A 261 9.10 0.68 -20.01
C LEU A 261 8.19 0.10 -21.11
N ASP A 262 7.14 -0.61 -20.73
CA ASP A 262 6.29 -1.43 -21.60
C ASP A 262 4.92 -0.80 -21.87
N ASP A 263 4.32 -1.12 -23.02
CA ASP A 263 3.03 -0.57 -23.43
C ASP A 263 1.88 -1.01 -22.49
N PRO A 264 1.00 -0.13 -22.00
CA PRO A 264 -0.07 -0.47 -21.05
C PRO A 264 -1.00 -1.61 -21.48
N SER A 265 -1.04 -1.93 -22.77
CA SER A 265 -1.73 -3.09 -23.34
C SER A 265 -1.18 -4.43 -22.80
N SER A 266 0.11 -4.51 -22.46
CA SER A 266 0.73 -5.71 -21.88
C SER A 266 0.23 -6.00 -20.46
N ILE A 267 -0.02 -4.96 -19.67
CA ILE A 267 -0.51 -5.07 -18.29
C ILE A 267 -2.01 -5.41 -18.26
N ALA A 268 -2.78 -4.88 -19.23
CA ALA A 268 -4.17 -5.28 -19.43
C ALA A 268 -4.29 -6.76 -19.84
N SER A 269 -3.35 -7.26 -20.65
CA SER A 269 -3.35 -8.62 -21.21
C SER A 269 -2.59 -9.68 -20.39
N SER A 270 -1.86 -9.31 -19.32
CA SER A 270 -1.11 -10.28 -18.53
C SER A 270 -2.08 -11.18 -17.74
N SER A 271 -2.26 -12.40 -18.21
CA SER A 271 -2.88 -13.49 -17.44
C SER A 271 -2.02 -13.78 -16.20
N ASP A 272 -2.67 -14.16 -15.10
CA ASP A 272 -2.03 -14.51 -13.83
C ASP A 272 -1.06 -15.70 -14.00
N SER A 273 0.20 -15.43 -14.36
CA SER A 273 1.27 -16.41 -14.26
C SER A 273 2.01 -16.20 -12.94
N ASP A 274 1.78 -17.14 -12.03
CA ASP A 274 2.37 -17.21 -10.70
C ASP A 274 3.78 -17.80 -10.78
N SER A 275 4.76 -16.96 -11.12
CA SER A 275 6.16 -17.32 -10.96
C SER A 275 6.87 -16.19 -10.21
N GLU A 276 6.70 -16.21 -8.89
CA GLU A 276 7.62 -15.53 -7.99
C GLU A 276 8.88 -16.41 -7.90
N SER A 277 10.01 -15.93 -8.41
CA SER A 277 11.29 -16.53 -8.04
C SER A 277 11.69 -15.93 -6.70
N ASP A 278 11.78 -16.78 -5.69
CA ASP A 278 12.27 -16.45 -4.36
C ASP A 278 13.73 -15.98 -4.43
N GLU A 279 13.94 -14.69 -4.64
CA GLU A 279 15.20 -14.04 -4.30
C GLU A 279 15.16 -13.74 -2.79
N GLU A 280 15.69 -14.73 -2.07
CA GLU A 280 16.16 -14.79 -0.68
C GLU A 280 16.24 -13.42 0.04
N PHE A 281 15.10 -12.95 0.55
CA PHE A 281 15.10 -12.11 1.75
C PHE A 281 15.15 -13.04 2.94
N SER A 282 16.30 -13.12 3.58
CA SER A 282 16.50 -13.80 4.85
C SER A 282 15.61 -13.19 5.95
N THR A 283 14.36 -13.63 6.02
CA THR A 283 13.45 -13.35 7.14
C THR A 283 13.72 -14.31 8.28
N SER A 284 14.89 -14.18 8.91
CA SER A 284 15.12 -14.72 10.26
C SER A 284 14.45 -13.82 11.29
N LEU A 285 13.11 -13.86 11.33
CA LEU A 285 12.31 -13.22 12.39
C LEU A 285 11.20 -14.13 12.93
N TRP A 286 11.20 -15.42 12.55
CA TRP A 286 10.24 -16.42 13.02
C TRP A 286 10.90 -17.70 13.56
N ALA A 287 12.04 -17.57 14.24
CA ALA A 287 12.54 -18.66 15.07
C ALA A 287 11.68 -18.75 16.34
N TYR A 288 10.71 -19.67 16.34
CA TYR A 288 10.03 -20.11 17.56
C TYR A 288 11.06 -20.63 18.58
N PRO A 289 10.92 -20.33 19.88
CA PRO A 289 11.73 -20.98 20.90
C PRO A 289 11.39 -22.46 20.92
N LYS A 290 12.39 -23.32 20.64
CA LYS A 290 12.28 -24.74 20.93
C LYS A 290 12.26 -24.88 22.46
N HIS A 291 11.17 -25.40 23.00
CA HIS A 291 11.10 -25.84 24.39
C HIS A 291 12.25 -26.82 24.65
N LEU A 292 13.13 -26.47 25.59
CA LEU A 292 14.07 -27.39 26.20
C LEU A 292 13.27 -28.34 27.08
N GLN A 293 13.40 -29.64 26.80
CA GLN A 293 13.04 -30.72 27.69
C GLN A 293 14.32 -31.38 28.17
#